data_AF-A0A914GZV1-F1
#
_entry.id   AF-A0A914GZV1-F1
#
_cell.length_a   1.000
_cell.length_b   1.000
_cell.length_c   1.000
_cell.angle_alpha   90.00
_cell.angle_beta   90.00
_cell.angle_gamma   90.00
#
_symmetry.space_group_name_H-M   'P 1'
#
loop_
_entity.id
_entity.type
_entity.pdbx_description
1 polymer ?
#
loop_
_entity_poly.entity_id
_entity_poly.type
_entity_poly.pdbx_seq_one_letter_code
_entity_poly.pdbx_strand_id
1 'polypeptide(L)'
;MCGMGGVLELMCGDSERFSKLSGIGFAFEDRTKPQRITVSPPFWRMGPMESVYVAISCDAFDPSAENTRDDSLTLKWCRLPESGRAAFFMIGRKVIPIEYNV
;
A
#
# COMPACT_ATOMS: atom_id res chain seq x y z
N MET A 1 22.05 5.27 -13.47
CA MET A 1 20.59 5.48 -13.54
C MET A 1 19.93 4.18 -13.13
N CYS A 2 19.53 4.04 -11.87
CA CYS A 2 18.88 2.83 -11.35
C CYS A 2 17.38 3.10 -11.20
N GLY A 3 16.57 2.61 -12.14
CA GLY A 3 15.14 2.43 -11.89
C GLY A 3 14.97 1.09 -11.17
N MET A 4 14.54 1.12 -9.91
CA MET A 4 14.24 -0.08 -9.13
C MET A 4 12.72 -0.21 -9.01
N GLY A 5 12.16 -1.32 -9.51
CA GLY A 5 10.76 -1.68 -9.34
C GLY A 5 10.65 -2.87 -8.38
N GLY A 6 9.70 -2.81 -7.44
CA GLY A 6 9.37 -3.89 -6.52
C GLY A 6 7.91 -4.30 -6.64
N VAL A 7 7.60 -5.55 -6.30
CA VAL A 7 6.21 -6.04 -6.20
C VAL A 7 5.93 -6.38 -4.75
N LEU A 8 4.85 -5.81 -4.21
CA LEU A 8 4.34 -6.13 -2.88
C LEU A 8 3.06 -6.95 -3.01
N GLU A 9 3.04 -8.13 -2.40
CA GLU A 9 1.82 -8.93 -2.28
C GLU A 9 1.04 -8.53 -1.03
N LEU A 10 -0.22 -8.15 -1.22
CA LEU A 10 -1.15 -7.89 -0.13
C LEU A 10 -2.17 -9.02 -0.07
N MET A 11 -2.29 -9.66 1.09
CA MET A 11 -3.26 -10.73 1.33
C MET A 11 -4.29 -10.30 2.38
N CYS A 12 -5.57 -10.52 2.07
CA CYS A 12 -6.64 -10.44 3.06
C CYS A 12 -6.57 -11.71 3.93
N GLY A 13 -5.93 -11.62 5.10
CA GLY A 13 -5.57 -12.79 5.92
C GLY A 13 -6.75 -13.61 6.44
N ASP A 14 -6.48 -14.88 6.74
CA ASP A 14 -7.43 -15.93 7.19
C ASP A 14 -7.89 -15.82 8.65
N SER A 15 -7.62 -14.70 9.32
CA SER A 15 -8.03 -14.53 10.72
C SER A 15 -9.56 -14.54 10.83
N GLU A 16 -10.12 -15.18 11.87
CA GLU A 16 -11.57 -15.21 12.13
C GLU A 16 -12.24 -13.82 12.19
N ARG A 17 -11.45 -12.75 12.38
CA ARG A 17 -11.90 -11.36 12.31
C ARG A 17 -12.11 -10.87 10.88
N PHE A 18 -11.37 -11.41 9.93
CA PHE A 18 -11.36 -11.07 8.50
C PHE A 18 -12.34 -11.93 7.69
N SER A 19 -12.54 -13.20 8.09
CA SER A 19 -13.52 -14.11 7.45
C SER A 19 -14.98 -13.64 7.58
N LYS A 20 -15.28 -12.73 8.53
CA LYS A 20 -16.59 -12.08 8.71
C LYS A 20 -16.69 -10.71 8.01
N LEU A 21 -15.70 -10.31 7.22
CA LEU A 21 -15.73 -9.06 6.47
C LEU A 21 -16.32 -9.32 5.09
N SER A 22 -17.20 -8.44 4.63
CA SER A 22 -17.65 -8.41 3.23
C SER A 22 -16.54 -7.96 2.26
N GLY A 23 -15.42 -7.47 2.79
CA GLY A 23 -14.20 -7.15 2.06
C GLY A 23 -13.42 -6.02 2.73
N ILE A 24 -12.24 -5.73 2.19
CA ILE A 24 -11.33 -4.68 2.66
C ILE A 24 -10.98 -3.77 1.50
N GLY A 25 -11.06 -2.46 1.73
CA GLY A 25 -10.44 -1.47 0.86
C GLY A 25 -9.05 -1.12 1.38
N PHE A 26 -8.07 -0.94 0.50
CA PHE A 26 -6.82 -0.30 0.86
C PHE A 26 -6.46 0.83 -0.09
N ALA A 27 -5.61 1.72 0.39
CA ALA A 27 -5.01 2.79 -0.39
C ALA A 27 -3.58 3.05 0.10
N PHE A 28 -2.70 3.40 -0.83
CA PHE A 28 -1.37 3.90 -0.51
C PHE A 28 -1.36 5.42 -0.51
N GLU A 29 -0.73 5.99 0.50
CA GLU A 29 -0.34 7.39 0.53
C GLU A 29 1.18 7.47 0.48
N ASP A 30 1.71 8.12 -0.55
CA ASP A 30 3.11 8.56 -0.56
C ASP A 30 3.24 9.77 0.37
N ARG A 31 4.10 9.64 1.38
CA ARG A 31 4.28 10.66 2.40
C ARG A 31 5.46 11.58 2.14
N THR A 32 6.38 11.20 1.26
CA THR A 32 7.71 11.83 1.27
C THR A 32 8.08 12.49 -0.06
N LYS A 33 7.72 11.93 -1.23
CA LYS A 33 7.93 12.59 -2.53
C LYS A 33 7.00 12.04 -3.61
N PRO A 34 5.83 12.67 -3.88
CA PRO A 34 4.82 12.15 -4.81
C PRO A 34 5.28 12.01 -6.27
N GLN A 35 6.50 12.46 -6.61
CA GLN A 35 7.06 12.35 -7.96
C GLN A 35 8.04 11.18 -8.14
N ARG A 36 8.56 10.55 -7.07
CA ARG A 36 9.60 9.52 -7.22
C ARG A 36 9.05 8.10 -7.18
N ILE A 37 8.08 7.85 -6.32
CA ILE A 37 7.55 6.50 -6.09
C ILE A 37 6.12 6.47 -6.62
N THR A 38 5.88 5.56 -7.55
CA THR A 38 4.55 5.33 -8.11
C THR A 38 4.05 3.95 -7.71
N VAL A 39 2.77 3.86 -7.37
CA VAL A 39 2.15 2.63 -6.89
C VAL A 39 0.96 2.29 -7.78
N SER A 40 0.91 1.06 -8.28
CA SER A 40 -0.13 0.58 -9.19
C SER A 40 -0.60 -0.83 -8.82
N PRO A 41 -1.90 -1.06 -8.52
CA PRO A 41 -2.95 -0.04 -8.34
C PRO A 41 -2.77 0.76 -7.04
N PRO A 42 -3.08 2.09 -7.01
CA PRO A 42 -2.91 2.92 -5.81
C PRO A 42 -3.98 2.65 -4.73
N PHE A 43 -5.13 2.11 -5.14
CA PHE A 43 -6.21 1.66 -4.27
C PHE A 43 -6.86 0.42 -4.86
N TRP A 44 -7.37 -0.46 -4.00
CA TRP A 44 -8.09 -1.65 -4.43
C TRP A 44 -9.09 -2.12 -3.38
N ARG A 45 -10.06 -2.90 -3.83
CA ARG A 45 -11.05 -3.57 -2.99
C ARG A 45 -10.83 -5.07 -3.08
N MET A 46 -10.47 -5.69 -1.96
CA MET A 46 -10.28 -7.13 -1.85
C MET A 46 -11.49 -7.78 -1.18
N GLY A 47 -11.97 -8.87 -1.76
CA GLY A 47 -12.86 -9.81 -1.10
C GLY A 47 -12.15 -10.63 -0.01
N PRO A 48 -12.90 -11.48 0.71
CA PRO A 48 -12.33 -12.44 1.64
C PRO A 48 -11.35 -13.38 0.92
N MET A 49 -10.19 -13.64 1.52
CA MET A 49 -9.14 -14.53 0.97
C MET A 49 -8.56 -14.10 -0.38
N GLU A 50 -8.87 -12.89 -0.86
CA GLU A 50 -8.28 -12.35 -2.07
C GLU A 50 -6.88 -11.79 -1.77
N SER A 51 -5.98 -11.97 -2.74
CA SER A 51 -4.68 -11.32 -2.78
C SER A 51 -4.56 -10.41 -3.99
N VAL A 52 -3.76 -9.36 -3.86
CA VAL A 52 -3.43 -8.49 -4.98
C VAL A 52 -1.95 -8.17 -4.97
N TYR A 53 -1.37 -8.16 -6.16
CA TYR A 53 -0.01 -7.69 -6.39
C TYR A 53 -0.03 -6.20 -6.68
N VAL A 54 0.81 -5.47 -5.97
CA VAL A 54 0.97 -4.03 -6.13
C VAL A 54 2.37 -3.78 -6.65
N ALA A 55 2.46 -3.17 -7.83
CA ALA A 55 3.72 -2.71 -8.39
C ALA A 55 4.09 -1.37 -7.77
N ILE A 56 5.31 -1.29 -7.26
CA ILE A 56 5.94 -0.06 -6.75
C ILE A 56 7.09 0.24 -7.71
N SER A 57 7.00 1.36 -8.43
CA SER A 57 8.05 1.80 -9.35
C SER A 57 8.73 3.04 -8.80
N CYS A 58 10.05 3.09 -8.92
CA CYS A 58 10.86 4.25 -8.53
C CYS A 58 11.47 4.90 -9.77
N ASP A 59 11.15 6.17 -10.00
CA ASP A 59 11.74 6.96 -11.07
C ASP A 59 13.23 7.22 -10.83
N ALA A 60 13.98 7.43 -11.91
CA ALA A 60 15.42 7.67 -11.81
C ALA A 60 15.71 8.96 -11.02
N PHE A 61 16.61 8.85 -10.05
CA PHE A 61 16.98 9.96 -9.18
C PHE A 61 18.47 9.87 -8.80
N ASP A 62 19.04 10.95 -8.25
CA ASP A 62 20.44 10.97 -7.76
C ASP A 62 20.48 10.73 -6.24
N PRO A 63 20.96 9.56 -5.77
CA PRO A 63 20.99 9.25 -4.35
C PRO A 63 22.03 10.04 -3.55
N SER A 64 23.00 10.68 -4.22
CA SER A 64 24.00 11.52 -3.53
C SER A 64 23.51 12.95 -3.32
N ALA A 65 22.61 13.42 -4.19
CA ALA A 65 22.05 14.77 -4.14
C ALA A 65 20.74 14.85 -3.35
N GLU A 66 20.00 13.75 -3.24
CA GLU A 66 18.67 13.75 -2.64
C GLU A 66 18.59 12.94 -1.34
N ASN A 67 17.86 13.47 -0.36
CA ASN A 67 17.53 12.70 0.85
C ASN A 67 16.61 11.52 0.48
N THR A 68 17.08 10.32 0.77
CA THR A 68 16.41 9.03 0.58
C THR A 68 16.06 8.32 1.88
N ARG A 69 16.59 8.81 3.03
CA ARG A 69 16.48 8.10 4.32
C ARG A 69 15.08 8.15 4.92
N ASP A 70 14.28 9.15 4.54
CA ASP A 70 12.93 9.37 5.07
C ASP A 70 11.83 8.84 4.14
N ASP A 71 12.20 8.22 3.02
CA ASP A 71 11.24 7.70 2.05
C ASP A 71 10.46 6.52 2.63
N SER A 72 9.13 6.63 2.64
CA SER A 72 8.25 5.59 3.17
C SER A 72 6.89 5.62 2.50
N LEU A 73 6.31 4.43 2.34
CA LEU A 73 4.94 4.26 1.86
C LEU A 73 4.01 3.99 3.03
N THR A 74 2.88 4.70 3.09
CA THR A 74 1.85 4.42 4.09
C THR A 74 0.71 3.65 3.43
N LEU A 75 0.59 2.38 3.79
CA LEU A 75 -0.57 1.56 3.45
C LEU A 75 -1.66 1.80 4.49
N LYS A 76 -2.85 2.22 4.06
CA LYS A 76 -4.05 2.32 4.92
C LYS A 76 -5.09 1.33 4.42
N TRP A 77 -5.83 0.72 5.35
CA TRP A 77 -6.93 -0.16 5.00
C TRP A 77 -8.17 0.07 5.86
N CYS A 78 -9.33 -0.14 5.25
CA CYS A 78 -10.63 0.04 5.85
C CYS A 78 -11.52 -1.19 5.63
N ARG A 79 -12.44 -1.40 6.58
CA ARG A 79 -13.50 -2.40 6.43
C ARG A 79 -14.50 -1.83 5.45
N LEU A 80 -14.84 -2.61 4.43
CA LEU A 80 -15.99 -2.25 3.62
C LEU A 80 -17.26 -2.45 4.45
N PRO A 81 -18.20 -1.51 4.39
CA PRO A 81 -19.48 -1.69 5.04
C PRO A 81 -20.15 -2.97 4.54
N GLU A 82 -20.73 -3.75 5.46
CA GLU A 82 -21.73 -4.75 5.11
C GLU A 82 -22.99 -4.03 4.60
N SER A 83 -23.70 -4.64 3.65
CA SER A 83 -24.94 -4.09 3.09
C SER A 83 -25.89 -3.67 4.22
N GLY A 84 -26.27 -2.38 4.24
CA GLY A 84 -27.11 -1.81 5.29
C GLY A 84 -26.38 -1.07 6.41
N ARG A 85 -25.04 -0.98 6.38
CA ARG A 85 -24.25 -0.10 7.25
C ARG A 85 -23.55 0.96 6.40
N ALA A 86 -23.56 2.23 6.84
CA ALA A 86 -23.04 3.36 6.06
C ALA A 86 -21.61 3.79 6.43
N ALA A 87 -20.93 3.06 7.30
CA ALA A 87 -19.66 3.51 7.87
C ALA A 87 -18.48 2.70 7.33
N PHE A 88 -17.59 3.40 6.60
CA PHE A 88 -16.23 2.94 6.33
C PHE A 88 -15.41 3.17 7.59
N PHE A 89 -14.94 2.10 8.22
CA PHE A 89 -14.06 2.20 9.38
C PHE A 89 -12.63 1.93 8.93
N MET A 90 -11.74 2.91 9.11
CA MET A 90 -10.31 2.70 8.96
C MET A 90 -9.86 1.69 10.03
N ILE A 91 -9.42 0.51 9.60
CA ILE A 91 -9.05 -0.59 10.51
C ILE A 91 -7.59 -0.44 10.92
N GLY A 92 -6.74 0.06 10.02
CA GLY A 92 -5.33 0.17 10.31
C GLY A 92 -4.54 0.92 9.27
N ARG A 93 -3.28 1.15 9.62
CA ARG A 93 -2.26 1.70 8.75
C ARG A 93 -0.92 0.99 9.03
N LYS A 94 -0.09 0.87 8.00
CA LYS A 94 1.29 0.36 8.11
C LYS A 94 2.20 1.30 7.32
N VAL A 95 3.29 1.72 7.96
CA VAL A 95 4.37 2.45 7.31
C VAL A 95 5.40 1.43 6.84
N ILE A 96 5.74 1.47 5.57
CA ILE A 96 6.72 0.62 4.92
C ILE A 96 7.91 1.51 4.58
N PRO A 97 9.05 1.39 5.29
CA PRO A 97 10.25 2.15 4.94
C PRO A 97 10.78 1.67 3.59
N ILE A 98 11.29 2.60 2.78
CA ILE A 98 11.95 2.28 1.52
C ILE A 98 13.44 2.38 1.73
N GLU A 99 14.14 1.30 1.42
CA GLU A 99 15.59 1.23 1.45
C GLU A 99 16.11 1.19 0.02
N TYR A 100 17.08 2.06 -0.27
CA TYR A 100 17.75 2.11 -1.55
C TYR A 100 19.12 1.46 -1.40
N ASN A 101 19.32 0.35 -2.10
CA ASN A 101 20.63 -0.28 -2.17
C ASN A 101 21.43 0.38 -3.30
N VAL A 102 22.34 1.28 -2.91
CA VAL A 102 23.20 2.07 -3.81
C VAL A 102 24.62 1.52 -3.85
#